data_AF-A0A352B8A0-F1
#
_entry.id   AF-A0A352B8A0-F1
#
_cell.length_a   1.000
_cell.length_b   1.000
_cell.length_c   1.000
_cell.angle_alpha   90.00
_cell.angle_beta   90.00
_cell.angle_gamma   90.00
#
_symmetry.space_group_name_H-M   'P 1'
#
loop_
_entity.id
_entity.type
_entity.pdbx_description
1 polymer ?
#
loop_
_entity_poly.entity_id
_entity_poly.type
_entity_poly.pdbx_seq_one_letter_code
_entity_poly.pdbx_strand_id
1 'polypeptide(L)'
;GQRKNHLTGKAESSGMGGGRRFWHKLFGRGRGETVMKPVEGEVALRGAPADELRVLFTGDLGRVGKPIIRDPSTDVPAPDYIFLESTYGNRLHEDPDTALDDLEKVVKRAVANKGKIIIPSFAIERAQELVYYLHVLVDQKRIPRIPIYVDSPMAVNATGIFQLHPECYDEQTTETFLQNHKNPFGFNELTFVQSVDESKELNKKQGPMIIISADGMCEAGRVLYHLANGITDPRNIVLIVGYMSENTLGRKILEGEEEVHILGDWYKVRAAVEKINAFSAHADYKEMTGWLNTIDTSRLKKIFLVHGEKDSQEFFMNYLHENGYPNVEAIEYGKTYNLE
;
A
#
# COMPACT_ATOMS: atom_id res chain seq x y z
N GLY A 1 10.07 0.79 -4.69
CA GLY A 1 10.55 0.98 -6.08
C GLY A 1 11.28 -0.26 -6.58
N GLN A 2 10.89 -0.80 -7.73
CA GLN A 2 11.41 -2.05 -8.29
C GLN A 2 12.95 -2.12 -8.34
N ARG A 3 13.56 -3.11 -7.67
CA ARG A 3 14.91 -3.61 -8.03
C ARG A 3 15.07 -5.11 -7.76
N LYS A 4 15.34 -5.84 -8.85
CA LYS A 4 16.18 -7.03 -9.05
C LYS A 4 16.30 -8.03 -7.89
N ASN A 5 15.81 -9.25 -8.15
CA ASN A 5 16.23 -10.48 -7.49
C ASN A 5 17.76 -10.55 -7.41
N HIS A 6 18.31 -10.57 -6.20
CA HIS A 6 19.64 -11.10 -5.97
C HIS A 6 19.47 -12.43 -5.24
N LEU A 7 19.99 -13.46 -5.89
CA LEU A 7 20.16 -14.80 -5.37
C LEU A 7 20.73 -14.72 -3.95
N THR A 8 20.11 -15.47 -3.04
CA THR A 8 20.62 -15.73 -1.69
C THR A 8 22.00 -16.39 -1.78
N GLY A 9 23.04 -15.62 -1.49
CA GLY A 9 24.39 -16.12 -1.25
C GLY A 9 24.66 -16.19 0.25
N LYS A 10 25.09 -17.36 0.74
CA LYS A 10 25.75 -17.48 2.04
C LYS A 10 27.01 -16.61 2.02
N ALA A 11 27.05 -15.58 2.85
CA ALA A 11 28.30 -14.93 3.20
C ALA A 11 28.84 -15.59 4.47
N GLU A 12 29.75 -16.57 4.31
CA GLU A 12 30.62 -16.99 5.41
C GLU A 12 31.74 -15.96 5.52
N SER A 13 31.68 -15.09 6.53
CA SER A 13 32.82 -14.26 6.89
C SER A 13 33.86 -15.15 7.59
N SER A 14 34.83 -15.64 6.83
CA SER A 14 36.04 -16.24 7.38
C SER A 14 36.95 -15.11 7.90
N GLY A 15 36.86 -14.82 9.20
CA GLY A 15 37.75 -13.91 9.90
C GLY A 15 37.70 -14.22 11.40
N MET A 16 38.84 -14.62 11.98
CA MET A 16 38.98 -14.94 13.40
C MET A 16 38.49 -13.79 14.30
N GLY A 17 37.42 -14.04 15.06
CA GLY A 17 36.92 -13.15 16.10
C GLY A 17 35.40 -13.25 16.27
N GLY A 18 34.93 -14.04 17.24
CA GLY A 18 33.57 -13.99 17.81
C GLY A 18 32.39 -13.88 16.83
N GLY A 19 32.10 -14.94 16.06
CA GLY A 19 30.97 -14.95 15.12
C GLY A 19 29.61 -15.06 15.80
N ARG A 20 28.86 -13.96 15.91
CA ARG A 20 27.41 -13.98 16.16
C ARG A 20 26.70 -14.50 14.90
N ARG A 21 25.81 -15.48 15.06
CA ARG A 21 25.00 -16.02 13.96
C ARG A 21 23.81 -15.09 13.71
N PHE A 22 23.74 -14.49 12.52
CA PHE A 22 22.57 -13.75 12.06
C PHE A 22 21.55 -14.73 11.45
N TRP A 23 20.33 -14.73 11.97
CA TRP A 23 19.20 -15.48 11.40
C TRP A 23 18.24 -14.51 10.72
N HIS A 24 18.10 -14.62 9.40
CA HIS A 24 17.01 -13.98 8.67
C HIS A 24 15.90 -15.01 8.44
N LYS A 25 14.66 -14.69 8.81
CA LYS A 25 13.48 -15.44 8.39
C LYS A 25 12.45 -14.47 7.83
N LEU A 26 12.19 -14.59 6.53
CA LEU A 26 11.09 -13.89 5.84
C LEU A 26 9.84 -14.77 5.96
N PHE A 27 8.71 -14.18 6.35
CA PHE A 27 7.45 -14.88 6.52
C PHE A 27 6.81 -15.24 5.17
N GLY A 28 6.24 -16.44 5.11
CA GLY A 28 5.42 -16.96 4.01
C GLY A 28 5.06 -18.42 4.29
N ARG A 29 3.80 -18.70 4.68
CA ARG A 29 3.32 -20.09 4.79
C ARG A 29 2.97 -20.60 3.39
N GLY A 30 3.86 -21.38 2.79
CA GLY A 30 3.46 -22.34 1.76
C GLY A 30 3.00 -23.65 2.41
N ARG A 31 1.83 -24.18 2.05
CA ARG A 31 1.46 -25.57 2.31
C ARG A 31 1.44 -26.34 1.01
N GLY A 32 2.31 -27.35 0.92
CA GLY A 32 2.05 -28.60 0.23
C GLY A 32 1.90 -29.68 1.30
N GLU A 33 0.92 -30.56 1.12
CA GLU A 33 0.49 -31.57 2.08
C GLU A 33 1.57 -32.62 2.37
N THR A 34 1.94 -32.75 3.64
CA THR A 34 2.43 -34.01 4.21
C THR A 34 1.82 -34.17 5.59
N VAL A 35 1.15 -35.30 5.81
CA VAL A 35 0.45 -35.68 7.05
C VAL A 35 1.33 -35.45 8.27
N MET A 36 1.00 -34.46 9.10
CA MET A 36 1.67 -34.21 10.38
C MET A 36 0.82 -34.74 11.54
N LYS A 37 1.43 -35.64 12.32
CA LYS A 37 1.00 -36.01 13.67
C LYS A 37 0.93 -34.76 14.57
N PRO A 38 0.08 -34.76 15.61
CA PRO A 38 -0.09 -33.59 16.46
C PRO A 38 1.22 -33.33 17.22
N VAL A 39 1.71 -32.09 17.18
CA VAL A 39 2.77 -31.64 18.08
C VAL A 39 2.21 -30.48 18.88
N GLU A 40 2.17 -30.70 20.19
CA GLU A 40 1.78 -29.77 21.24
C GLU A 40 2.66 -28.51 21.24
N GLY A 41 2.02 -27.36 21.52
CA GLY A 41 2.53 -26.24 22.33
C GLY A 41 3.87 -25.58 21.97
N GLU A 42 3.82 -24.27 21.71
CA GLU A 42 4.94 -23.31 21.77
C GLU A 42 6.19 -23.63 20.94
N VAL A 43 6.42 -22.85 19.88
CA VAL A 43 7.79 -22.57 19.42
C VAL A 43 8.04 -21.07 19.50
N ALA A 44 8.03 -20.53 20.72
CA ALA A 44 9.12 -19.62 21.08
C ALA A 44 10.42 -20.36 20.74
N LEU A 45 11.41 -19.70 20.12
CA LEU A 45 12.69 -20.30 19.72
C LEU A 45 13.38 -21.03 20.89
N ARG A 46 12.98 -22.27 21.20
CA ARG A 46 13.65 -23.13 22.18
C ARG A 46 14.95 -23.58 21.52
N GLY A 47 16.07 -23.09 22.05
CA GLY A 47 17.42 -23.46 21.63
C GLY A 47 18.22 -22.34 20.95
N ALA A 48 17.68 -21.12 20.84
CA ALA A 48 18.50 -19.98 20.51
C ALA A 48 19.53 -19.75 21.65
N PRO A 49 20.83 -19.63 21.34
CA PRO A 49 21.84 -19.43 22.37
C PRO A 49 21.67 -18.04 23.02
N ALA A 50 22.15 -17.89 24.26
CA ALA A 50 21.96 -16.67 25.07
C ALA A 50 22.59 -15.40 24.45
N ASP A 51 23.40 -15.56 23.41
CA ASP A 51 24.07 -14.53 22.61
C ASP A 51 23.38 -14.24 21.27
N GLU A 52 22.18 -14.77 21.02
CA GLU A 52 21.41 -14.50 19.81
C GLU A 52 20.95 -13.04 19.76
N LEU A 53 21.41 -12.33 18.72
CA LEU A 53 20.94 -11.00 18.37
C LEU A 53 19.75 -11.08 17.41
N ARG A 54 18.64 -10.41 17.75
CA ARG A 54 17.41 -10.40 16.97
C ARG A 54 17.16 -9.02 16.37
N VAL A 55 17.09 -8.98 15.04
CA VAL A 55 16.82 -7.76 14.29
C VAL A 55 15.54 -7.96 13.49
N LEU A 56 14.56 -7.11 13.73
CA LEU A 56 13.29 -7.11 13.02
C LEU A 56 13.29 -5.98 11.98
N PHE A 57 12.99 -6.32 10.73
CA PHE A 57 12.73 -5.35 9.67
C PHE A 57 11.25 -5.41 9.34
N THR A 58 10.54 -4.29 9.49
CA THR A 58 9.11 -4.25 9.16
C THR A 58 8.87 -4.27 7.65
N GLY A 59 9.80 -3.70 6.88
CA GLY A 59 9.50 -3.25 5.53
C GLY A 59 8.41 -2.17 5.59
N ASP A 60 7.55 -2.15 4.59
CA ASP A 60 6.36 -1.30 4.58
C ASP A 60 5.29 -1.93 5.48
N LEU A 61 4.99 -1.30 6.60
CA LEU A 61 4.05 -1.82 7.59
C LEU A 61 2.62 -1.47 7.16
N GLY A 62 1.83 -2.51 6.91
CA GLY A 62 0.43 -2.39 6.51
C GLY A 62 -0.45 -1.74 7.59
N ARG A 63 -1.59 -1.19 7.17
CA ARG A 63 -2.68 -0.77 8.08
C ARG A 63 -3.46 -1.98 8.60
N VAL A 64 -4.09 -1.83 9.76
CA VAL A 64 -5.03 -2.81 10.32
C VAL A 64 -6.45 -2.58 9.78
N GLY A 65 -7.28 -3.64 9.77
CA GLY A 65 -8.70 -3.56 9.40
C GLY A 65 -8.95 -3.33 7.91
N LYS A 66 -8.05 -3.80 7.03
CA LYS A 66 -8.22 -3.68 5.58
C LYS A 66 -9.07 -4.85 5.03
N PRO A 67 -9.97 -4.61 4.06
CA PRO A 67 -10.93 -5.62 3.62
C PRO A 67 -10.33 -6.85 2.92
N ILE A 68 -9.25 -6.65 2.16
CA ILE A 68 -8.75 -7.66 1.21
C ILE A 68 -7.35 -8.19 1.55
N ILE A 69 -6.76 -7.71 2.64
CA ILE A 69 -5.41 -8.05 3.10
C ILE A 69 -5.45 -8.22 4.61
N ARG A 70 -4.69 -9.20 5.11
CA ARG A 70 -4.57 -9.47 6.54
C ARG A 70 -3.82 -8.35 7.27
N ASP A 71 -4.21 -8.14 8.51
CA ASP A 71 -3.48 -7.27 9.43
C ASP A 71 -2.00 -7.68 9.56
N PRO A 72 -1.11 -6.71 9.85
CA PRO A 72 0.28 -7.02 10.15
C PRO A 72 0.43 -8.07 11.25
N SER A 73 1.30 -9.04 11.04
CA SER A 73 1.57 -10.09 12.02
C SER A 73 2.12 -9.50 13.32
N THR A 74 1.55 -9.91 14.45
CA THR A 74 2.04 -9.58 15.80
C THR A 74 2.80 -10.74 16.44
N ASP A 75 2.75 -11.93 15.83
CA ASP A 75 3.54 -13.11 16.24
C ASP A 75 5.00 -12.96 15.79
N VAL A 76 5.72 -12.10 16.51
CA VAL A 76 7.14 -11.85 16.31
C VAL A 76 7.91 -12.17 17.59
N PRO A 77 9.04 -12.91 17.52
CA PRO A 77 9.90 -13.08 18.68
C PRO A 77 10.45 -11.74 19.16
N ALA A 78 10.56 -11.55 20.48
CA ALA A 78 11.07 -10.32 21.08
C ALA A 78 12.40 -9.86 20.45
N PRO A 79 12.43 -8.74 19.71
CA PRO A 79 13.61 -8.27 18.99
C PRO A 79 14.51 -7.40 19.88
N ASP A 80 15.82 -7.40 19.62
CA ASP A 80 16.75 -6.46 20.23
C ASP A 80 16.77 -5.12 19.47
N TYR A 81 16.56 -5.16 18.14
CA TYR A 81 16.51 -3.97 17.28
C TYR A 81 15.36 -4.07 16.28
N ILE A 82 14.69 -2.94 16.01
CA ILE A 82 13.63 -2.84 15.00
C ILE A 82 14.04 -1.79 13.96
N PHE A 83 13.94 -2.12 12.68
CA PHE A 83 13.98 -1.18 11.56
C PHE A 83 12.54 -0.96 11.11
N LEU A 84 11.98 0.20 11.47
CA LEU A 84 10.58 0.57 11.29
C LEU A 84 10.46 1.64 10.20
N GLU A 85 9.51 1.48 9.28
CA GLU A 85 9.23 2.51 8.28
C GLU A 85 8.73 3.83 8.90
N SER A 86 8.73 4.90 8.12
CA SER A 86 8.31 6.24 8.58
C SER A 86 7.61 7.03 7.49
N THR A 87 6.95 6.35 6.53
CA THR A 87 6.32 7.00 5.38
C THR A 87 5.24 7.99 5.80
N TYR A 88 4.46 7.64 6.83
CA TYR A 88 3.44 8.49 7.45
C TYR A 88 3.75 8.83 8.92
N GLY A 89 5.04 8.91 9.26
CA GLY A 89 5.53 9.20 10.61
C GLY A 89 5.03 10.54 11.20
N ASN A 90 4.67 11.52 10.38
CA ASN A 90 4.11 12.80 10.82
C ASN A 90 2.65 13.06 10.39
N ARG A 91 1.92 12.03 9.95
CA ARG A 91 0.55 12.18 9.44
C ARG A 91 -0.36 11.19 10.12
N LEU A 92 -1.60 11.59 10.38
CA LEU A 92 -2.66 10.70 10.84
C LEU A 92 -3.59 10.42 9.68
N HIS A 93 -4.00 9.17 9.49
CA HIS A 93 -5.01 8.86 8.49
C HIS A 93 -6.39 9.34 8.94
N GLU A 94 -7.22 9.64 7.96
CA GLU A 94 -8.66 9.83 8.19
C GLU A 94 -9.28 8.49 8.60
N ASP A 95 -10.40 8.58 9.31
CA ASP A 95 -11.20 7.42 9.71
C ASP A 95 -11.53 6.57 8.47
N PRO A 96 -11.22 5.26 8.45
CA PRO A 96 -11.60 4.37 7.35
C PRO A 96 -13.08 4.48 6.95
N ASP A 97 -13.96 4.77 7.90
CA ASP A 97 -15.39 4.92 7.65
C ASP A 97 -15.71 6.11 6.72
N THR A 98 -14.85 7.14 6.67
CA THR A 98 -15.05 8.26 5.74
C THR A 98 -14.59 7.95 4.31
N ALA A 99 -13.79 6.90 4.10
CA ALA A 99 -13.25 6.56 2.78
C ALA A 99 -14.37 6.30 1.75
N LEU A 100 -15.42 5.58 2.17
CA LEU A 100 -16.59 5.30 1.35
C LEU A 100 -17.38 6.57 1.03
N ASP A 101 -17.58 7.43 2.03
CA ASP A 101 -18.30 8.69 1.89
C ASP A 101 -17.58 9.66 0.97
N ASP A 102 -16.26 9.77 1.09
CA ASP A 102 -15.44 10.65 0.28
C ASP A 102 -15.37 10.15 -1.16
N LEU A 103 -15.17 8.84 -1.36
CA LEU A 103 -15.21 8.24 -2.70
C LEU A 103 -16.59 8.44 -3.36
N GLU A 104 -17.69 8.28 -2.61
CA GLU A 104 -19.04 8.56 -3.10
C GLU A 104 -19.19 10.01 -3.58
N LYS A 105 -18.71 10.99 -2.79
CA LYS A 105 -18.76 12.42 -3.15
C LYS A 105 -18.02 12.69 -4.46
N VAL A 106 -16.80 12.17 -4.60
CA VAL A 106 -15.99 12.34 -5.83
C VAL A 106 -16.72 11.76 -7.04
N VAL A 107 -17.27 10.55 -6.90
CA VAL A 107 -18.01 9.88 -7.98
C VAL A 107 -19.25 10.68 -8.37
N LYS A 108 -20.06 11.11 -7.40
CA LYS A 108 -21.26 11.91 -7.67
C LYS A 108 -20.93 13.22 -8.37
N ARG A 109 -19.84 13.89 -7.99
CA ARG A 109 -19.35 15.11 -8.64
C ARG A 109 -18.98 14.86 -10.10
N ALA A 110 -18.20 13.81 -10.38
CA ALA A 110 -17.83 13.46 -11.75
C ALA A 110 -19.04 13.12 -12.62
N VAL A 111 -20.03 12.42 -12.07
CA VAL A 111 -21.29 12.09 -12.75
C VAL A 111 -22.08 13.35 -13.09
N ALA A 112 -22.24 14.28 -12.14
CA ALA A 112 -22.95 15.54 -12.36
C ALA A 112 -22.29 16.37 -13.50
N ASN A 113 -20.96 16.34 -13.57
CA ASN A 113 -20.19 17.07 -14.58
C ASN A 113 -20.01 16.29 -15.90
N LYS A 114 -20.51 15.05 -15.98
CA LYS A 114 -20.27 14.12 -17.11
C LYS A 114 -18.78 13.94 -17.41
N GLY A 115 -17.94 13.99 -16.37
CA GLY A 115 -16.48 13.91 -16.45
C GLY A 115 -15.94 12.53 -16.08
N LYS A 116 -14.66 12.33 -16.33
CA LYS A 116 -13.91 11.12 -15.98
C LYS A 116 -13.28 11.28 -14.60
N ILE A 117 -13.14 10.18 -13.87
CA ILE A 117 -12.25 10.10 -12.72
C ILE A 117 -11.03 9.28 -13.14
N ILE A 118 -9.85 9.87 -13.11
CA ILE A 118 -8.58 9.19 -13.36
C ILE A 118 -7.93 8.95 -12.01
N ILE A 119 -7.71 7.68 -11.68
CA ILE A 119 -7.14 7.24 -10.40
C ILE A 119 -5.79 6.59 -10.67
N PRO A 120 -4.67 7.31 -10.49
CA PRO A 120 -3.34 6.71 -10.44
C PRO A 120 -3.28 5.74 -9.25
N SER A 121 -3.00 4.47 -9.52
CA SER A 121 -2.93 3.44 -8.49
C SER A 121 -1.85 2.42 -8.78
N PHE A 122 -1.15 1.99 -7.73
CA PHE A 122 -0.31 0.79 -7.84
C PHE A 122 -1.18 -0.41 -8.19
N ALA A 123 -0.62 -1.29 -9.02
CA ALA A 123 -1.39 -2.38 -9.63
C ALA A 123 -1.72 -3.52 -8.66
N ILE A 124 -0.97 -3.62 -7.58
CA ILE A 124 -1.15 -4.63 -6.53
C ILE A 124 -1.68 -3.90 -5.30
N GLU A 125 -2.59 -4.55 -4.58
CA GLU A 125 -3.27 -4.06 -3.38
C GLU A 125 -4.21 -2.87 -3.64
N ARG A 126 -3.68 -1.68 -3.94
CA ARG A 126 -4.51 -0.45 -3.97
C ARG A 126 -5.60 -0.47 -5.03
N ALA A 127 -5.28 -0.97 -6.22
CA ALA A 127 -6.27 -1.07 -7.29
C ALA A 127 -7.43 -2.00 -6.87
N GLN A 128 -7.11 -3.10 -6.20
CA GLN A 128 -8.10 -4.07 -5.72
C GLN A 128 -8.94 -3.46 -4.59
N GLU A 129 -8.32 -2.77 -3.65
CA GLU A 129 -9.03 -2.08 -2.57
C GLU A 129 -10.05 -1.07 -3.13
N LEU A 130 -9.64 -0.25 -4.10
CA LEU A 130 -10.56 0.68 -4.77
C LEU A 130 -11.72 -0.02 -5.48
N VAL A 131 -11.42 -1.11 -6.20
CA VAL A 131 -12.47 -1.90 -6.87
C VAL A 131 -13.46 -2.46 -5.86
N TYR A 132 -12.98 -2.95 -4.71
CA TYR A 132 -13.83 -3.42 -3.62
C TYR A 132 -14.77 -2.32 -3.13
N TYR A 133 -14.26 -1.15 -2.77
CA TYR A 133 -15.08 -0.05 -2.26
C TYR A 133 -16.08 0.47 -3.30
N LEU A 134 -15.68 0.54 -4.58
CA LEU A 134 -16.59 0.89 -5.66
C LEU A 134 -17.72 -0.15 -5.82
N HIS A 135 -17.40 -1.44 -5.70
CA HIS A 135 -18.43 -2.49 -5.73
C HIS A 135 -19.42 -2.33 -4.57
N VAL A 136 -18.92 -2.10 -3.34
CA VAL A 136 -19.77 -1.83 -2.17
C VAL A 136 -20.70 -0.64 -2.44
N LEU A 137 -20.19 0.48 -2.96
CA LEU A 137 -21.00 1.66 -3.27
C LEU A 137 -22.07 1.39 -4.36
N VAL A 138 -21.74 0.59 -5.38
CA VAL A 138 -22.70 0.18 -6.43
C VAL A 138 -23.78 -0.74 -5.88
N ASP A 139 -23.41 -1.75 -5.09
CA ASP A 139 -24.37 -2.73 -4.54
C ASP A 139 -25.33 -2.07 -3.54
N GLN A 140 -24.82 -1.13 -2.73
CA GLN A 140 -25.60 -0.29 -1.82
C GLN A 140 -26.41 0.82 -2.54
N LYS A 141 -26.28 0.95 -3.86
CA LYS A 141 -26.92 1.99 -4.69
C LYS A 141 -26.60 3.42 -4.23
N ARG A 142 -25.44 3.63 -3.60
CA ARG A 142 -24.97 4.93 -3.13
C ARG A 142 -24.45 5.78 -4.29
N ILE A 143 -23.87 5.13 -5.30
CA ILE A 143 -23.45 5.75 -6.57
C ILE A 143 -24.26 5.20 -7.75
N PRO A 144 -24.48 5.99 -8.82
CA PRO A 144 -25.09 5.48 -10.04
C PRO A 144 -24.19 4.45 -10.71
N ARG A 145 -24.81 3.54 -11.47
CA ARG A 145 -24.08 2.56 -12.29
C ARG A 145 -23.38 3.27 -13.45
N ILE A 146 -22.07 3.40 -13.35
CA ILE A 146 -21.20 3.97 -14.38
C ILE A 146 -20.06 3.01 -14.71
N PRO A 147 -19.50 3.06 -15.93
CA PRO A 147 -18.37 2.20 -16.28
C PRO A 147 -17.14 2.46 -15.40
N ILE A 148 -16.53 1.38 -14.92
CA ILE A 148 -15.30 1.37 -14.13
C ILE A 148 -14.28 0.52 -14.87
N TYR A 149 -13.14 1.11 -15.19
CA TYR A 149 -12.07 0.47 -15.94
C TYR A 149 -10.83 0.30 -15.08
N VAL A 150 -10.28 -0.91 -15.05
CA VAL A 150 -8.93 -1.17 -14.52
C VAL A 150 -8.00 -1.35 -15.71
N ASP A 151 -7.22 -0.32 -16.00
CA ASP A 151 -6.32 -0.26 -17.14
C ASP A 151 -4.86 -0.46 -16.73
N SER A 152 -4.55 -1.71 -16.36
CA SER A 152 -3.20 -2.12 -16.03
C SER A 152 -3.07 -3.63 -16.18
N PRO A 153 -2.31 -4.15 -17.16
CA PRO A 153 -2.12 -5.59 -17.33
C PRO A 153 -1.64 -6.27 -16.05
N MET A 154 -0.79 -5.58 -15.27
CA MET A 154 -0.33 -6.05 -13.97
C MET A 154 -1.46 -6.11 -12.94
N ALA A 155 -2.38 -5.13 -12.93
CA ALA A 155 -3.50 -5.11 -11.98
C ALA A 155 -4.52 -6.18 -12.32
N VAL A 156 -4.75 -6.43 -13.62
CA VAL A 156 -5.60 -7.52 -14.08
C VAL A 156 -5.06 -8.87 -13.60
N ASN A 157 -3.77 -9.13 -13.80
CA ASN A 157 -3.13 -10.37 -13.35
C ASN A 157 -3.15 -10.50 -11.82
N ALA A 158 -2.84 -9.42 -11.10
CA ALA A 158 -2.87 -9.41 -9.64
C ALA A 158 -4.27 -9.70 -9.10
N THR A 159 -5.31 -9.12 -9.69
CA THR A 159 -6.70 -9.37 -9.28
C THR A 159 -7.09 -10.83 -9.43
N GLY A 160 -6.61 -11.50 -10.48
CA GLY A 160 -6.79 -12.95 -10.62
C GLY A 160 -6.18 -13.75 -9.45
N ILE A 161 -5.07 -13.31 -8.88
CA ILE A 161 -4.46 -13.93 -7.70
C ILE A 161 -5.34 -13.71 -6.47
N PHE A 162 -5.82 -12.49 -6.22
CA PHE A 162 -6.73 -12.22 -5.09
C PHE A 162 -7.98 -13.10 -5.18
N GLN A 163 -8.58 -13.22 -6.36
CA GLN A 163 -9.75 -14.10 -6.58
C GLN A 163 -9.49 -15.58 -6.26
N LEU A 164 -8.25 -16.05 -6.41
CA LEU A 164 -7.85 -17.42 -6.08
C LEU A 164 -7.55 -17.65 -4.60
N HIS A 165 -7.39 -16.57 -3.82
CA HIS A 165 -6.99 -16.62 -2.41
C HIS A 165 -7.99 -15.92 -1.47
N PRO A 166 -9.27 -16.34 -1.46
CA PRO A 166 -10.28 -15.75 -0.57
C PRO A 166 -9.96 -15.92 0.93
N GLU A 167 -9.09 -16.87 1.30
CA GLU A 167 -8.61 -17.05 2.68
C GLU A 167 -7.77 -15.87 3.21
N CYS A 168 -7.41 -14.92 2.36
CA CYS A 168 -6.68 -13.72 2.73
C CYS A 168 -7.60 -12.51 2.99
N TYR A 169 -8.89 -12.62 2.68
CA TYR A 169 -9.86 -11.55 2.93
C TYR A 169 -10.22 -11.48 4.41
N ASP A 170 -10.66 -10.30 4.84
CA ASP A 170 -11.17 -10.13 6.19
C ASP A 170 -12.58 -10.74 6.36
N GLU A 171 -13.06 -10.76 7.61
CA GLU A 171 -14.38 -11.27 7.94
C GLU A 171 -15.48 -10.46 7.25
N GLN A 172 -15.35 -9.13 7.19
CA GLN A 172 -16.34 -8.24 6.59
C GLN A 172 -16.53 -8.50 5.09
N THR A 173 -15.45 -8.71 4.34
CA THR A 173 -15.47 -9.06 2.91
C THR A 173 -16.07 -10.44 2.70
N THR A 174 -15.76 -11.37 3.58
CA THR A 174 -16.33 -12.72 3.58
C THR A 174 -17.85 -12.67 3.76
N GLU A 175 -18.35 -11.90 4.72
CA GLU A 175 -19.78 -11.70 4.96
C GLU A 175 -20.46 -10.97 3.80
N THR A 176 -19.88 -9.87 3.34
CA THR A 176 -20.49 -9.00 2.32
C THR A 176 -20.64 -9.73 0.98
N PHE A 177 -19.61 -10.46 0.56
CA PHE A 177 -19.54 -11.04 -0.79
C PHE A 177 -19.63 -12.56 -0.80
N LEU A 178 -18.77 -13.24 -0.04
CA LEU A 178 -18.62 -14.70 -0.17
C LEU A 178 -19.84 -15.46 0.35
N GLN A 179 -20.46 -15.02 1.45
CA GLN A 179 -21.69 -15.61 1.98
C GLN A 179 -22.89 -15.45 1.03
N ASN A 180 -22.89 -14.42 0.19
CA ASN A 180 -23.92 -14.14 -0.81
C ASN A 180 -23.55 -14.69 -2.21
N HIS A 181 -22.50 -15.51 -2.33
CA HIS A 181 -21.95 -16.01 -3.59
C HIS A 181 -21.60 -14.91 -4.62
N LYS A 182 -21.25 -13.71 -4.16
CA LYS A 182 -20.79 -12.60 -4.99
C LYS A 182 -19.26 -12.58 -5.04
N ASN A 183 -18.70 -12.16 -6.18
CA ASN A 183 -17.26 -11.94 -6.32
C ASN A 183 -16.96 -10.45 -6.08
N PRO A 184 -16.12 -10.07 -5.09
CA PRO A 184 -15.81 -8.67 -4.80
C PRO A 184 -15.19 -7.94 -6.00
N PHE A 185 -14.56 -8.66 -6.92
CA PHE A 185 -13.94 -8.14 -8.14
C PHE A 185 -14.70 -8.50 -9.42
N GLY A 186 -15.97 -8.90 -9.31
CA GLY A 186 -16.80 -9.29 -10.45
C GLY A 186 -18.19 -8.68 -10.38
N PHE A 187 -18.37 -7.52 -10.99
CA PHE A 187 -19.66 -6.84 -11.12
C PHE A 187 -19.79 -6.15 -12.48
N ASN A 188 -21.03 -5.91 -12.91
CA ASN A 188 -21.36 -5.57 -14.31
C ASN A 188 -20.69 -4.28 -14.81
N GLU A 189 -20.45 -3.34 -13.92
CA GLU A 189 -19.84 -2.05 -14.22
C GLU A 189 -18.31 -2.11 -14.36
N LEU A 190 -17.67 -3.20 -13.91
CA LEU A 190 -16.22 -3.36 -13.90
C LEU A 190 -15.70 -4.03 -15.19
N THR A 191 -14.73 -3.40 -15.84
CA THR A 191 -14.04 -3.93 -17.02
C THR A 191 -12.53 -3.88 -16.84
N PHE A 192 -11.87 -5.02 -17.02
CA PHE A 192 -10.41 -5.15 -17.00
C PHE A 192 -9.86 -4.97 -18.41
N VAL A 193 -9.00 -3.97 -18.62
CA VAL A 193 -8.43 -3.63 -19.92
C VAL A 193 -7.03 -4.22 -20.04
N GLN A 194 -6.86 -5.16 -20.98
CA GLN A 194 -5.59 -5.82 -21.20
C GLN A 194 -4.86 -5.26 -22.43
N SER A 195 -5.58 -4.99 -23.51
CA SER A 195 -4.97 -4.58 -24.77
C SER A 195 -4.64 -3.08 -24.81
N VAL A 196 -3.63 -2.74 -25.60
CA VAL A 196 -3.23 -1.34 -25.81
C VAL A 196 -4.29 -0.58 -26.62
N ASP A 197 -4.97 -1.25 -27.54
CA ASP A 197 -5.99 -0.62 -28.38
C ASP A 197 -7.23 -0.27 -27.57
N GLU A 198 -7.71 -1.15 -26.68
CA GLU A 198 -8.79 -0.83 -25.75
C GLU A 198 -8.42 0.36 -24.84
N SER A 199 -7.19 0.37 -24.30
CA SER A 199 -6.67 1.50 -23.50
C SER A 199 -6.71 2.83 -24.27
N LYS A 200 -6.31 2.82 -25.55
CA LYS A 200 -6.41 4.01 -26.42
C LYS A 200 -7.85 4.43 -26.69
N GLU A 201 -8.76 3.48 -26.87
CA GLU A 201 -10.18 3.78 -27.07
C GLU A 201 -10.81 4.41 -25.82
N LEU A 202 -10.37 4.03 -24.61
CA LEU A 202 -10.83 4.68 -23.37
C LEU A 202 -10.55 6.19 -23.35
N ASN A 203 -9.42 6.63 -23.92
CA ASN A 203 -9.09 8.06 -23.98
C ASN A 203 -10.12 8.85 -24.80
N LYS A 204 -10.71 8.24 -25.82
CA LYS A 204 -11.69 8.87 -26.72
C LYS A 204 -13.12 8.90 -26.16
N LYS A 205 -13.45 7.99 -25.24
CA LYS A 205 -14.79 7.92 -24.63
C LYS A 205 -15.10 9.20 -23.84
N GLN A 206 -16.37 9.62 -23.86
CA GLN A 206 -16.87 10.68 -22.99
C GLN A 206 -17.36 10.08 -21.66
N GLY A 207 -17.26 10.86 -20.57
CA GLY A 207 -17.72 10.44 -19.25
C GLY A 207 -19.26 10.43 -19.12
N PRO A 208 -19.78 9.99 -17.95
CA PRO A 208 -19.02 9.68 -16.75
C PRO A 208 -18.47 8.26 -16.71
N MET A 209 -17.23 8.11 -16.24
CA MET A 209 -16.57 6.82 -16.02
C MET A 209 -15.38 6.95 -15.05
N ILE A 210 -14.95 5.84 -14.49
CA ILE A 210 -13.76 5.75 -13.63
C ILE A 210 -12.68 4.96 -14.37
N ILE A 211 -11.44 5.43 -14.34
CA ILE A 211 -10.26 4.74 -14.88
C ILE A 211 -9.22 4.62 -13.77
N ILE A 212 -8.99 3.39 -13.31
CA ILE A 212 -7.91 3.05 -12.38
C ILE A 212 -6.74 2.54 -13.21
N SER A 213 -5.60 3.23 -13.15
CA SER A 213 -4.45 2.91 -13.99
C SER A 213 -3.14 3.01 -13.22
N ALA A 214 -2.23 2.10 -13.53
CA ALA A 214 -0.84 2.19 -13.09
C ALA A 214 -0.04 3.13 -14.01
N ASP A 215 1.02 3.79 -13.54
CA ASP A 215 1.67 3.71 -12.22
C ASP A 215 1.02 4.59 -11.13
N GLY A 216 1.18 4.20 -9.85
CA GLY A 216 0.58 4.89 -8.70
C GLY A 216 1.08 6.31 -8.44
N MET A 217 2.28 6.66 -8.92
CA MET A 217 2.87 8.00 -8.75
C MET A 217 2.92 8.81 -10.05
N CYS A 218 2.24 8.33 -11.11
CA CYS A 218 2.21 8.96 -12.43
C CYS A 218 3.58 9.08 -13.12
N GLU A 219 4.56 8.24 -12.80
CA GLU A 219 5.90 8.32 -13.42
C GLU A 219 5.98 7.52 -14.73
N ALA A 220 5.14 6.51 -14.88
CA ALA A 220 5.17 5.59 -16.01
C ALA A 220 3.81 4.94 -16.27
N GLY A 221 3.72 4.20 -17.38
CA GLY A 221 2.57 3.34 -17.69
C GLY A 221 1.42 4.08 -18.35
N ARG A 222 0.25 3.41 -18.36
CA ARG A 222 -0.94 3.85 -19.10
C ARG A 222 -1.58 5.11 -18.51
N VAL A 223 -1.34 5.36 -17.21
CA VAL A 223 -1.88 6.54 -16.52
C VAL A 223 -1.41 7.84 -17.16
N LEU A 224 -0.18 7.89 -17.68
CA LEU A 224 0.36 9.06 -18.38
C LEU A 224 -0.49 9.44 -19.60
N TYR A 225 -0.97 8.44 -20.35
CA TYR A 225 -1.81 8.67 -21.52
C TYR A 225 -3.21 9.12 -21.10
N HIS A 226 -3.79 8.55 -20.05
CA HIS A 226 -5.07 9.02 -19.52
C HIS A 226 -4.97 10.46 -19.00
N LEU A 227 -3.88 10.81 -18.30
CA LEU A 227 -3.63 12.18 -17.84
C LEU A 227 -3.44 13.14 -19.02
N ALA A 228 -2.60 12.82 -20.00
CA ALA A 228 -2.39 13.65 -21.19
C ALA A 228 -3.71 13.94 -21.95
N ASN A 229 -4.64 12.97 -21.98
CA ASN A 229 -5.94 13.11 -22.64
C ASN A 229 -7.05 13.68 -21.75
N GLY A 230 -6.81 13.85 -20.44
CA GLY A 230 -7.87 14.16 -19.47
C GLY A 230 -7.61 15.36 -18.58
N ILE A 231 -6.35 15.72 -18.31
CA ILE A 231 -5.98 16.70 -17.28
C ILE A 231 -6.36 18.14 -17.64
N THR A 232 -6.56 18.44 -18.92
CA THR A 232 -6.93 19.76 -19.44
C THR A 232 -8.44 20.00 -19.49
N ASP A 233 -9.27 18.98 -19.21
CA ASP A 233 -10.73 19.09 -19.20
C ASP A 233 -11.22 19.34 -17.76
N PRO A 234 -11.85 20.50 -17.48
CA PRO A 234 -12.29 20.86 -16.13
C PRO A 234 -13.47 20.02 -15.60
N ARG A 235 -14.08 19.18 -16.45
CA ARG A 235 -15.10 18.22 -16.01
C ARG A 235 -14.48 17.03 -15.29
N ASN A 236 -13.22 16.72 -15.59
CA ASN A 236 -12.53 15.54 -15.07
C ASN A 236 -11.98 15.77 -13.66
N ILE A 237 -11.74 14.67 -12.97
CA ILE A 237 -11.11 14.63 -11.65
C ILE A 237 -9.90 13.70 -11.74
N VAL A 238 -8.74 14.16 -11.25
CA VAL A 238 -7.59 13.32 -10.94
C VAL A 238 -7.66 13.02 -9.45
N LEU A 239 -7.96 11.78 -9.10
CA LEU A 239 -8.13 11.34 -7.71
C LEU A 239 -6.88 10.64 -7.23
N ILE A 240 -6.17 11.28 -6.30
CA ILE A 240 -4.96 10.75 -5.67
C ILE A 240 -5.34 9.96 -4.42
N VAL A 241 -4.99 8.67 -4.42
CA VAL A 241 -5.38 7.74 -3.34
C VAL A 241 -4.20 7.27 -2.49
N GLY A 242 -2.98 7.68 -2.82
CA GLY A 242 -1.75 7.18 -2.22
C GLY A 242 -0.68 8.25 -2.02
N TYR A 243 0.46 7.82 -1.49
CA TYR A 243 1.61 8.68 -1.30
C TYR A 243 2.21 9.10 -2.65
N MET A 244 2.60 10.37 -2.77
CA MET A 244 3.31 10.92 -3.92
C MET A 244 4.69 11.36 -3.47
N SER A 245 5.72 10.66 -3.95
CA SER A 245 7.11 10.99 -3.65
C SER A 245 7.50 12.34 -4.23
N GLU A 246 8.41 13.05 -3.57
CA GLU A 246 8.98 14.29 -4.09
C GLU A 246 9.50 14.13 -5.52
N ASN A 247 9.37 15.20 -6.30
CA ASN A 247 9.80 15.30 -7.69
C ASN A 247 9.04 14.42 -8.71
N THR A 248 8.06 13.62 -8.28
CA THR A 248 7.19 12.87 -9.21
C THR A 248 6.16 13.78 -9.87
N LEU A 249 5.70 13.40 -11.07
CA LEU A 249 4.58 14.07 -11.74
C LEU A 249 3.33 14.06 -10.86
N GLY A 250 3.03 12.94 -10.20
CA GLY A 250 1.89 12.83 -9.30
C GLY A 250 1.95 13.83 -8.14
N ARG A 251 3.15 14.10 -7.61
CA ARG A 251 3.36 15.13 -6.57
C ARG A 251 3.11 16.54 -7.10
N LYS A 252 3.62 16.88 -8.28
CA LYS A 252 3.39 18.20 -8.91
C LYS A 252 1.92 18.48 -9.17
N ILE A 253 1.19 17.48 -9.66
CA ILE A 253 -0.26 17.57 -9.85
C ILE A 253 -0.97 17.78 -8.50
N LEU A 254 -0.58 17.00 -7.48
CA LEU A 254 -1.16 17.11 -6.14
C LEU A 254 -0.91 18.48 -5.49
N GLU A 255 0.27 19.07 -5.71
CA GLU A 255 0.65 20.39 -5.18
C GLU A 255 0.06 21.56 -5.98
N GLY A 256 -0.66 21.26 -7.07
CA GLY A 256 -1.42 22.25 -7.82
C GLY A 256 -0.59 23.06 -8.82
N GLU A 257 0.48 22.48 -9.38
CA GLU A 257 1.18 23.13 -10.50
C GLU A 257 0.22 23.41 -11.67
N GLU A 258 0.24 24.65 -12.18
CA GLU A 258 -0.67 25.09 -13.24
C GLU A 258 -0.41 24.38 -14.58
N GLU A 259 0.86 24.02 -14.83
CA GLU A 259 1.30 23.30 -16.02
C GLU A 259 2.25 22.17 -15.63
N VAL A 260 2.05 21.00 -16.25
CA VAL A 260 2.87 19.81 -16.01
C VAL A 260 3.36 19.20 -17.32
N HIS A 261 4.54 18.59 -17.28
CA HIS A 261 5.15 17.92 -18.44
C HIS A 261 4.78 16.44 -18.47
N ILE A 262 4.10 16.01 -19.54
CA ILE A 262 3.60 14.63 -19.70
C ILE A 262 3.95 14.16 -21.10
N LEU A 263 4.65 13.02 -21.22
CA LEU A 263 4.99 12.38 -22.49
C LEU A 263 5.67 13.29 -23.54
N GLY A 264 6.43 14.30 -23.10
CA GLY A 264 7.15 15.21 -24.00
C GLY A 264 6.50 16.58 -24.19
N ASP A 265 5.23 16.75 -23.78
CA ASP A 265 4.47 17.98 -23.98
C ASP A 265 4.03 18.61 -22.66
N TRP A 266 3.74 19.91 -22.68
CA TRP A 266 3.21 20.67 -21.54
C TRP A 266 1.68 20.71 -21.57
N TYR A 267 1.06 20.47 -20.42
CA TYR A 267 -0.39 20.44 -20.26
C TYR A 267 -0.82 21.36 -19.11
N LYS A 268 -1.84 22.18 -19.35
CA LYS A 268 -2.51 22.96 -18.30
C LYS A 268 -3.36 22.06 -17.42
N VAL A 269 -3.15 22.10 -16.12
CA VAL A 269 -3.95 21.37 -15.15
C VAL A 269 -5.26 22.12 -14.93
N ARG A 270 -6.35 21.58 -15.48
CA ARG A 270 -7.70 22.14 -15.35
C ARG A 270 -8.68 21.18 -14.70
N ALA A 271 -8.41 19.88 -14.79
CA ALA A 271 -9.13 18.87 -14.05
C ALA A 271 -9.03 19.15 -12.54
N ALA A 272 -10.09 18.86 -11.79
CA ALA A 272 -10.02 18.95 -10.34
C ALA A 272 -9.03 17.91 -9.81
N VAL A 273 -8.20 18.28 -8.85
CA VAL A 273 -7.30 17.36 -8.16
C VAL A 273 -7.87 17.13 -6.77
N GLU A 274 -8.22 15.89 -6.47
CA GLU A 274 -8.77 15.48 -5.17
C GLU A 274 -7.88 14.40 -4.55
N LYS A 275 -7.88 14.31 -3.22
CA LYS A 275 -7.07 13.34 -2.49
C LYS A 275 -7.94 12.63 -1.44
N ILE A 276 -7.82 11.31 -1.37
CA ILE A 276 -8.39 10.52 -0.27
C ILE A 276 -7.23 9.77 0.40
N ASN A 277 -6.93 10.13 1.65
CA ASN A 277 -5.81 9.55 2.39
C ASN A 277 -6.10 8.14 2.89
N ALA A 278 -7.38 7.85 3.19
CA ALA A 278 -7.81 6.60 3.81
C ALA A 278 -7.45 5.33 3.01
N PHE A 279 -7.20 5.45 1.71
CA PHE A 279 -6.78 4.30 0.94
C PHE A 279 -5.33 3.89 1.21
N SER A 280 -4.43 4.75 1.74
CA SER A 280 -3.01 4.41 1.96
C SER A 280 -2.77 3.00 2.55
N ALA A 281 -1.69 2.35 2.12
CA ALA A 281 -1.34 0.98 2.50
C ALA A 281 -0.42 0.98 3.73
N HIS A 282 0.34 2.06 3.89
CA HIS A 282 1.28 2.25 4.98
C HIS A 282 0.55 2.75 6.23
N ALA A 283 0.91 2.18 7.37
CA ALA A 283 0.47 2.59 8.68
C ALA A 283 0.88 4.04 8.98
N ASP A 284 -0.02 4.80 9.61
CA ASP A 284 0.32 6.09 10.21
C ASP A 284 1.09 5.95 11.52
N TYR A 285 1.55 7.07 12.09
CA TYR A 285 2.32 7.04 13.34
C TYR A 285 1.58 6.41 14.52
N LYS A 286 0.24 6.50 14.58
CA LYS A 286 -0.56 5.86 15.65
C LYS A 286 -0.72 4.38 15.39
N GLU A 287 -1.00 3.98 14.17
CA GLU A 287 -1.12 2.58 13.76
C GLU A 287 0.23 1.85 13.95
N MET A 288 1.35 2.46 13.54
CA MET A 288 2.70 1.91 13.76
C MET A 288 3.02 1.77 15.25
N THR A 289 2.71 2.78 16.06
CA THR A 289 2.90 2.71 17.53
C THR A 289 1.97 1.69 18.17
N GLY A 290 0.72 1.61 17.69
CA GLY A 290 -0.25 0.60 18.10
C GLY A 290 0.28 -0.81 17.85
N TRP A 291 0.82 -1.07 16.66
CA TRP A 291 1.46 -2.35 16.35
C TRP A 291 2.66 -2.64 17.26
N LEU A 292 3.54 -1.66 17.50
CA LEU A 292 4.67 -1.82 18.44
C LEU A 292 4.19 -2.23 19.85
N ASN A 293 3.05 -1.69 20.30
CA ASN A 293 2.46 -2.02 21.60
C ASN A 293 1.84 -3.43 21.67
N THR A 294 1.60 -4.07 20.52
CA THR A 294 1.05 -5.44 20.46
C THR A 294 2.11 -6.53 20.46
N ILE A 295 3.38 -6.19 20.22
CA ILE A 295 4.49 -7.15 20.15
C ILE A 295 5.31 -7.16 21.44
N ASP A 296 5.98 -8.27 21.73
CA ASP A 296 6.90 -8.35 22.87
C ASP A 296 8.15 -7.50 22.61
N THR A 297 8.24 -6.35 23.29
CA THR A 297 9.38 -5.42 23.21
C THR A 297 10.30 -5.51 24.42
N SER A 298 10.21 -6.55 25.24
CA SER A 298 11.00 -6.72 26.48
C SER A 298 12.52 -6.74 26.28
N ARG A 299 12.99 -7.10 25.07
CA ARG A 299 14.41 -7.12 24.69
C ARG A 299 14.85 -5.87 23.91
N LEU A 300 13.93 -4.98 23.58
CA LEU A 300 14.17 -3.91 22.63
C LEU A 300 15.20 -2.91 23.17
N LYS A 301 16.32 -2.80 22.45
CA LYS A 301 17.39 -1.87 22.77
C LYS A 301 17.22 -0.55 22.02
N LYS A 302 16.86 -0.60 20.74
CA LYS A 302 16.70 0.59 19.88
C LYS A 302 15.78 0.33 18.68
N ILE A 303 15.05 1.37 18.26
CA ILE A 303 14.32 1.43 16.98
C ILE A 303 15.09 2.33 16.01
N PHE A 304 15.28 1.85 14.79
CA PHE A 304 15.81 2.60 13.67
C PHE A 304 14.67 3.00 12.74
N LEU A 305 14.46 4.31 12.54
CA LEU A 305 13.49 4.80 11.56
C LEU A 305 14.11 4.79 10.17
N VAL A 306 13.40 4.16 9.24
CA VAL A 306 13.78 4.04 7.82
C VAL A 306 12.62 4.49 6.93
N HIS A 307 12.86 4.68 5.63
CA HIS A 307 11.80 4.88 4.64
C HIS A 307 10.78 5.98 5.00
N GLY A 308 11.21 7.25 4.99
CA GLY A 308 10.38 8.42 5.25
C GLY A 308 11.15 9.73 5.02
N GLU A 309 10.44 10.84 4.85
CA GLU A 309 11.02 12.18 4.76
C GLU A 309 11.59 12.62 6.11
N LYS A 310 12.55 13.55 6.12
CA LYS A 310 13.25 14.01 7.33
C LYS A 310 12.27 14.49 8.41
N ASP A 311 11.34 15.37 8.04
CA ASP A 311 10.35 15.92 8.98
C ASP A 311 9.40 14.84 9.52
N SER A 312 9.13 13.81 8.71
CA SER A 312 8.34 12.64 9.13
C SER A 312 9.07 11.82 10.20
N GLN A 313 10.37 11.58 9.99
CA GLN A 313 11.22 10.87 10.94
C GLN A 313 11.42 11.64 12.24
N GLU A 314 11.66 12.96 12.15
CA GLU A 314 11.87 13.81 13.32
C GLU A 314 10.63 13.85 14.22
N PHE A 315 9.44 14.06 13.63
CA PHE A 315 8.19 14.01 14.39
C PHE A 315 7.98 12.63 15.02
N PHE A 316 8.15 11.55 14.24
CA PHE A 316 7.83 10.21 14.72
C PHE A 316 8.78 9.75 15.83
N MET A 317 10.05 10.14 15.75
CA MET A 317 11.04 9.90 16.80
C MET A 317 10.62 10.55 18.13
N ASN A 318 10.18 11.81 18.10
CA ASN A 318 9.67 12.50 19.28
C ASN A 318 8.40 11.83 19.82
N TYR A 319 7.47 11.48 18.93
CA TYR A 319 6.24 10.79 19.30
C TYR A 319 6.51 9.45 19.98
N LEU A 320 7.40 8.62 19.41
CA LEU A 320 7.78 7.33 20.00
C LEU A 320 8.45 7.50 21.37
N HIS A 321 9.30 8.52 21.53
CA HIS A 321 9.92 8.86 22.81
C HIS A 321 8.87 9.18 23.89
N GLU A 322 7.85 9.97 23.54
CA GLU A 322 6.73 10.29 24.43
C GLU A 322 5.82 9.08 24.73
N ASN A 323 5.81 8.07 23.85
CA ASN A 323 4.97 6.87 23.95
C ASN A 323 5.74 5.62 24.41
N GLY A 324 6.82 5.79 25.18
CA GLY A 324 7.49 4.69 25.88
C GLY A 324 8.64 4.02 25.12
N TYR A 325 9.03 4.56 23.97
CA TYR A 325 10.19 4.10 23.19
C TYR A 325 11.26 5.19 23.14
N PRO A 326 12.11 5.33 24.19
CA PRO A 326 13.05 6.45 24.29
C PRO A 326 14.28 6.31 23.36
N ASN A 327 14.61 5.09 22.93
CA ASN A 327 15.80 4.82 22.14
C ASN A 327 15.43 4.66 20.66
N VAL A 328 15.27 5.80 19.97
CA VAL A 328 14.91 5.85 18.55
C VAL A 328 15.94 6.68 17.78
N GLU A 329 16.34 6.21 16.59
CA GLU A 329 17.31 6.90 15.73
C GLU A 329 16.89 6.80 14.27
N ALA A 330 16.84 7.94 13.55
CA ALA A 330 16.65 7.93 12.11
C ALA A 330 17.95 7.52 11.41
N ILE A 331 17.88 6.57 10.47
CA ILE A 331 19.08 6.12 9.76
C ILE A 331 19.53 7.15 8.73
N GLU A 332 20.84 7.23 8.55
CA GLU A 332 21.49 8.11 7.59
C GLU A 332 22.11 7.28 6.47
N TYR A 333 21.88 7.70 5.23
CA TYR A 333 22.43 7.01 4.07
C TYR A 333 23.96 7.00 4.11
N GLY A 334 24.56 5.81 3.97
CA GLY A 334 26.01 5.62 3.97
C GLY A 334 26.67 5.53 5.35
N LYS A 335 25.91 5.67 6.44
CA LYS A 335 26.41 5.49 7.81
C LYS A 335 26.29 4.04 8.26
N THR A 336 27.32 3.52 8.92
CA THR A 336 27.34 2.17 9.51
C THR A 336 26.92 2.22 10.97
N TYR A 337 25.99 1.35 11.35
CA TYR A 337 25.45 1.24 12.71
C TYR A 337 25.90 -0.07 13.34
N ASN A 338 26.51 0.01 14.53
CA ASN A 338 26.92 -1.17 15.28
C ASN A 338 25.77 -1.62 16.19
N LEU A 339 25.47 -2.92 16.15
CA LEU A 339 24.44 -3.54 16.98
C LEU A 339 25.11 -4.34 18.10
N GLU A 340 24.94 -3.87 19.33
CA GLU A 340 25.53 -4.45 20.55
C GLU A 340 24.69 -5.56 21.15
#